data_AF-A0A7V7EB02-F1
#
_entry.id   AF-A0A7V7EB02-F1
#
_cell.length_a   1.000
_cell.length_b   1.000
_cell.length_c   1.000
_cell.angle_alpha   90.00
_cell.angle_beta   90.00
_cell.angle_gamma   90.00
#
_symmetry.space_group_name_H-M   'P 1'
#
loop_
_entity.id
_entity.type
_entity.pdbx_description
1 polymer ?
#
loop_
_entity_poly.entity_id
_entity_poly.type
_entity_poly.pdbx_seq_one_letter_code
_entity_poly.pdbx_strand_id
1 'polypeptide(L)'
;MKPKVYVETSVVSYYTGRASRDVVIAGHQQSTQDFWPLLSGELLPHVSALVVREAGEGDPVEAQKRLDAIDSFSVLRTTSEAERLAQDIMDGHGVPAEYPEDA
;
A
#
# COMPACT_ATOMS: atom_id res chain seq x y z
N MET A 1 15.61 -3.97 -17.55
CA MET A 1 14.67 -4.57 -16.58
C MET A 1 13.71 -3.49 -16.13
N LYS A 2 12.42 -3.79 -15.95
CA LYS A 2 11.48 -2.83 -15.36
C LYS A 2 11.79 -2.66 -13.86
N PRO A 3 11.85 -1.43 -13.31
CA PRO A 3 12.02 -1.21 -11.89
C PRO A 3 10.86 -1.82 -11.08
N LYS A 4 11.16 -2.36 -9.90
CA LYS A 4 10.15 -2.84 -8.96
C LYS A 4 9.71 -1.67 -8.08
N VAL A 5 8.43 -1.60 -7.78
CA VAL A 5 7.87 -0.62 -6.84
C VAL A 5 6.95 -1.32 -5.86
N TYR A 6 7.05 -0.93 -4.60
CA TYR A 6 6.15 -1.36 -3.55
C TYR A 6 5.05 -0.31 -3.38
N VAL A 7 3.80 -0.74 -3.28
CA VAL A 7 2.63 0.15 -3.19
C VAL A 7 1.96 -0.05 -1.82
N GLU A 8 1.92 1.01 -1.02
CA GLU A 8 1.26 1.03 0.30
C GLU A 8 -0.27 1.22 0.19
N THR A 9 -0.99 0.79 1.23
CA THR A 9 -2.46 0.86 1.34
C THR A 9 -3.01 2.26 1.10
N SER A 10 -2.33 3.29 1.60
CA SER A 10 -2.73 4.70 1.43
C SER A 10 -2.76 5.11 -0.04
N VAL A 11 -1.79 4.65 -0.85
CA VAL A 11 -1.72 4.94 -2.29
C VAL A 11 -2.88 4.26 -3.01
N VAL A 12 -3.20 3.02 -2.68
CA VAL A 12 -4.37 2.32 -3.22
C VAL A 12 -5.67 3.06 -2.86
N SER A 13 -5.79 3.54 -1.62
CA SER A 13 -6.96 4.30 -1.15
C SER A 13 -7.09 5.66 -1.84
N TYR A 14 -5.99 6.35 -2.14
CA TYR A 14 -6.01 7.57 -2.93
C TYR A 14 -6.43 7.32 -4.38
N TYR A 15 -6.05 6.18 -4.96
CA TYR A 15 -6.42 5.83 -6.33
C TYR A 15 -7.93 5.58 -6.48
N THR A 16 -8.52 4.79 -5.59
CA THR A 16 -9.93 4.37 -5.70
C THR A 16 -10.90 5.31 -4.99
N GLY A 17 -10.39 6.14 -4.08
CA GLY A 17 -11.18 7.02 -3.25
C GLY A 17 -11.93 8.09 -4.04
N ARG A 18 -13.11 8.47 -3.54
CA ARG A 18 -13.87 9.61 -4.09
C ARG A 18 -13.04 10.89 -4.03
N ALA A 19 -13.18 11.74 -5.05
CA ALA A 19 -12.49 13.03 -5.09
C ALA A 19 -12.76 13.84 -3.81
N SER A 20 -11.69 14.18 -3.10
CA SER A 20 -11.77 14.93 -1.86
C SER A 20 -11.91 16.43 -2.13
N ARG A 21 -12.58 17.12 -1.21
CA ARG A 21 -12.60 18.60 -1.17
C ARG A 21 -11.47 19.18 -0.32
N ASP A 22 -10.82 18.33 0.47
CA ASP A 22 -9.60 18.69 1.17
C ASP A 22 -8.46 18.78 0.14
N VAL A 23 -7.83 19.95 0.04
CA VAL A 23 -6.81 20.23 -0.97
C VAL A 23 -5.59 19.32 -0.83
N VAL A 24 -5.21 18.96 0.39
CA VAL A 24 -4.06 18.08 0.64
C VAL A 24 -4.38 16.67 0.13
N ILE A 25 -5.54 16.14 0.52
CA ILE A 25 -5.98 14.81 0.06
C ILE A 25 -6.16 14.80 -1.46
N ALA A 26 -6.79 15.83 -2.03
CA ALA A 26 -6.96 15.94 -3.48
C ALA A 26 -5.62 15.97 -4.23
N GLY A 27 -4.59 16.61 -3.66
CA GLY A 27 -3.24 16.59 -4.22
C GLY A 27 -2.60 15.20 -4.23
N HIS A 28 -2.77 14.42 -3.15
CA HIS A 28 -2.32 13.03 -3.12
C HIS A 28 -3.09 12.14 -4.11
N GLN A 29 -4.41 12.34 -4.23
CA GLN A 29 -5.24 11.64 -5.21
C GLN A 29 -4.79 11.94 -6.64
N GLN A 30 -4.56 13.21 -6.98
CA GLN A 30 -4.07 13.58 -8.30
C GLN A 30 -2.69 12.97 -8.60
N SER A 31 -1.75 13.09 -7.65
CA SER A 31 -0.40 12.51 -7.81
C SER A 31 -0.45 10.99 -7.99
N THR A 32 -1.35 10.32 -7.27
CA THR A 32 -1.56 8.87 -7.38
C THR A 32 -2.16 8.49 -8.74
N GLN A 33 -3.15 9.25 -9.22
CA GLN A 33 -3.76 9.04 -10.54
C GLN A 33 -2.75 9.23 -11.67
N ASP A 34 -1.87 10.23 -11.56
CA ASP A 34 -0.81 10.48 -12.54
C ASP A 34 0.26 9.38 -12.52
N PHE A 35 0.54 8.81 -11.34
CA PHE A 35 1.48 7.71 -11.15
C PHE A 35 0.93 6.35 -11.64
N TRP A 36 -0.37 6.10 -11.47
CA TRP A 36 -0.98 4.78 -11.69
C TRP A 36 -0.72 4.15 -13.07
N PRO A 37 -0.77 4.89 -14.20
CA PRO A 37 -0.48 4.34 -15.53
C PRO A 37 0.91 3.70 -15.63
N LEU A 38 1.90 4.20 -14.89
CA LEU A 38 3.27 3.69 -14.88
C LEU A 38 3.35 2.27 -14.33
N LEU A 39 2.43 1.88 -13.45
CA LEU A 39 2.35 0.53 -12.87
C LEU A 39 2.00 -0.55 -13.91
N SER A 40 1.32 -0.18 -15.00
CA SER A 40 0.95 -1.12 -16.07
C SER A 40 2.04 -1.26 -17.15
N GLY A 41 2.81 -0.20 -17.40
CA GLY A 41 3.71 -0.10 -18.54
C GLY A 41 5.20 -0.18 -18.18
N GLU A 42 5.61 0.51 -17.12
CA GLU A 42 7.01 0.86 -16.87
C GLU A 42 7.57 0.19 -15.62
N LEU A 43 6.71 -0.03 -14.63
CA LEU A 43 7.06 -0.58 -13.32
C LEU A 43 6.53 -2.00 -13.14
N LEU A 44 7.05 -2.68 -12.12
CA LEU A 44 6.54 -3.96 -11.63
C LEU A 44 5.98 -3.75 -10.22
N PRO A 45 4.66 -3.57 -10.07
CA PRO A 45 4.04 -3.30 -8.78
C PRO A 45 4.03 -4.54 -7.89
N HIS A 46 4.33 -4.31 -6.61
CA HIS A 46 4.26 -5.30 -5.55
C HIS A 46 3.54 -4.72 -4.35
N VAL A 47 2.85 -5.58 -3.59
CA VAL A 47 2.18 -5.25 -2.32
C VAL A 47 2.53 -6.30 -1.27
N SER A 48 2.34 -6.02 0.01
CA SER A 48 2.44 -7.04 1.06
C SER A 48 1.08 -7.70 1.31
N ALA A 49 1.09 -8.83 2.04
CA ALA A 49 -0.15 -9.43 2.54
C ALA A 49 -0.88 -8.51 3.53
N LEU A 50 -0.16 -7.62 4.23
CA LEU A 50 -0.73 -6.59 5.09
C LEU A 50 -1.54 -5.59 4.26
N VAL A 51 -0.98 -5.07 3.17
CA VAL A 51 -1.69 -4.14 2.26
C VAL A 51 -2.97 -4.77 1.70
N VAL A 52 -2.94 -6.04 1.30
CA VAL A 52 -4.13 -6.76 0.83
C VAL A 52 -5.20 -6.85 1.93
N ARG A 53 -4.78 -7.13 3.18
CA ARG A 53 -5.70 -7.20 4.32
C ARG A 53 -6.35 -5.85 4.57
N GLU A 54 -5.58 -4.79 4.70
CA GLU A 54 -6.08 -3.43 4.99
C GLU A 54 -6.95 -2.87 3.85
N ALA A 55 -6.59 -3.16 2.60
CA ALA A 55 -7.40 -2.79 1.43
C ALA A 55 -8.82 -3.36 1.52
N GLY A 56 -8.98 -4.53 2.15
CA GLY A 56 -10.23 -5.23 2.37
C GLY A 56 -11.08 -4.72 3.54
N GLU A 57 -10.61 -3.76 4.34
CA GLU A 57 -11.32 -3.30 5.53
C GLU A 57 -12.25 -2.10 5.28
N GLY A 58 -13.24 -1.89 6.16
CA GLY A 58 -14.16 -0.74 6.08
C GLY A 58 -15.40 -0.99 5.22
N ASP A 59 -15.81 0.01 4.43
CA ASP A 59 -17.01 -0.09 3.59
C ASP A 59 -16.81 -1.17 2.51
N PRO A 60 -17.70 -2.17 2.40
CA PRO A 60 -17.51 -3.29 1.47
C PRO A 60 -17.38 -2.90 0.00
N VAL A 61 -18.04 -1.82 -0.43
CA VAL A 61 -17.98 -1.36 -1.83
C VAL A 61 -16.64 -0.70 -2.10
N GLU A 62 -16.16 0.14 -1.17
CA GLU A 62 -14.85 0.79 -1.31
C GLU A 62 -13.69 -0.20 -1.13
N ALA A 63 -13.84 -1.19 -0.24
CA ALA A 63 -12.89 -2.27 -0.05
C ALA A 63 -12.73 -3.10 -1.34
N GLN A 64 -13.84 -3.48 -1.98
CA GLN A 64 -13.79 -4.23 -3.24
C GLN A 64 -13.06 -3.44 -4.33
N LYS A 65 -13.30 -2.14 -4.47
CA LYS A 65 -12.57 -1.31 -5.44
C LYS A 65 -11.06 -1.34 -5.22
N ARG A 66 -10.61 -1.26 -3.96
CA ARG A 66 -9.18 -1.32 -3.64
C ARG A 66 -8.58 -2.67 -3.96
N LEU A 67 -9.27 -3.75 -3.61
CA LEU A 67 -8.84 -5.12 -3.95
C LEU A 67 -8.75 -5.31 -5.47
N ASP A 68 -9.77 -4.89 -6.21
CA ASP A 68 -9.78 -4.96 -7.68
C ASP A 68 -8.61 -4.17 -8.30
N ALA A 69 -8.27 -3.01 -7.74
CA ALA A 69 -7.18 -2.17 -8.23
C ALA A 69 -5.80 -2.81 -8.10
N ILE A 70 -5.61 -3.72 -7.14
CA ILE A 70 -4.33 -4.39 -6.87
C ILE A 70 -4.33 -5.89 -7.18
N ASP A 71 -5.42 -6.44 -7.73
CA ASP A 71 -5.56 -7.88 -8.01
C ASP A 71 -4.45 -8.43 -8.92
N SER A 72 -3.96 -7.59 -9.85
CA SER A 72 -2.85 -7.94 -10.75
C SER A 72 -1.46 -7.78 -10.14
N PHE A 73 -1.34 -7.23 -8.92
CA PHE A 73 -0.05 -6.90 -8.31
C PHE A 73 0.56 -8.12 -7.63
N SER A 74 1.89 -8.22 -7.65
CA SER A 74 2.57 -9.35 -7.02
C SER A 74 2.61 -9.18 -5.50
N VAL A 75 2.06 -10.15 -4.76
CA VAL A 75 2.14 -10.15 -3.30
C VAL A 75 3.52 -10.63 -2.85
N LEU A 76 4.24 -9.80 -2.10
CA LEU A 76 5.52 -10.14 -1.49
C LEU A 76 5.30 -11.12 -0.35
N ARG A 77 6.10 -12.18 -0.36
CA ARG A 77 6.18 -13.13 0.75
C ARG A 77 7.02 -12.54 1.87
N THR A 78 6.46 -12.51 3.07
CA THR A 78 7.22 -12.25 4.30
C THR A 78 8.15 -13.41 4.59
N THR A 79 9.43 -13.13 4.81
CA THR A 79 10.44 -14.13 5.18
C THR A 79 10.75 -14.06 6.66
N SER A 80 11.29 -15.13 7.23
CA SER A 80 11.69 -15.18 8.64
C SER A 80 12.80 -14.18 8.97
N GLU A 81 13.60 -13.78 7.99
CA GLU A 81 14.58 -12.70 8.14
C GLU A 81 13.90 -11.33 8.23
N ALA A 82 12.85 -11.09 7.45
CA ALA A 82 12.09 -9.84 7.51
C ALA A 82 11.32 -9.73 8.84
N GLU A 83 10.69 -10.82 9.30
CA GLU A 83 10.01 -10.86 10.61
C GLU A 83 10.97 -10.56 11.76
N ARG A 84 12.19 -11.11 11.70
CA ARG A 84 13.21 -10.85 12.72
C ARG A 84 13.67 -9.38 12.69
N LEU A 85 13.86 -8.81 11.50
CA LEU A 85 14.22 -7.41 11.36
C LEU A 85 13.14 -6.49 11.93
N ALA A 86 11.86 -6.76 11.64
CA ALA A 86 10.75 -6.02 12.23
C ALA A 86 10.75 -6.13 13.77
N GLN A 87 11.01 -7.32 14.32
CA GLN A 87 11.15 -7.49 15.77
C GLN A 87 12.31 -6.68 16.35
N ASP A 88 13.47 -6.68 15.69
CA ASP A 88 14.64 -5.90 16.13
C ASP A 88 14.34 -4.39 16.10
N ILE A 89 13.55 -3.90 15.12
CA ILE A 89 13.09 -2.50 15.03
C ILE A 89 12.16 -2.18 16.20
N MET A 90 11.21 -3.05 16.52
CA MET A 90 10.28 -2.86 17.65
C MET A 90 11.01 -2.86 18.99
N ASP A 91 11.90 -3.84 19.22
CA ASP A 91 12.69 -3.93 20.45
C ASP A 91 13.64 -2.73 20.61
N GLY A 92 14.13 -2.22 19.47
CA GLY A 92 14.91 -0.99 19.35
C GLY A 92 14.10 0.31 19.52
N HIS A 93 12.78 0.22 19.68
CA HIS A 93 11.86 1.37 19.73
C HIS A 93 11.96 2.27 18.47
N GLY A 94 12.25 1.66 17.31
CA GLY A 94 12.28 2.35 16.02
C GLY A 94 10.88 2.74 15.52
N VAL A 95 9.84 2.09 16.04
CA VAL A 95 8.43 2.46 15.88
C VAL A 95 7.71 2.47 17.24
N PRO A 96 6.60 3.21 17.38
CA PRO A 96 5.78 3.14 18.59
C PRO A 96 5.18 1.75 18.78
N ALA A 97 5.07 1.30 20.03
CA ALA A 97 4.55 -0.03 20.37
C ALA A 97 3.06 -0.19 20.00
N GLU A 98 2.35 0.92 19.81
CA GLU A 98 0.95 0.96 19.38
C GLU A 98 0.78 0.63 17.89
N TYR A 99 1.85 0.72 17.08
CA TYR A 99 1.83 0.53 15.62
C TYR A 99 2.91 -0.47 15.18
N PRO A 100 2.87 -1.73 15.63
CA PRO A 100 3.87 -2.74 15.29
C PRO A 100 3.94 -3.05 13.78
N GLU A 101 2.88 -2.78 13.02
CA GLU A 101 2.82 -2.93 11.57
C GLU A 101 3.74 -1.98 10.79
N ASP A 102 4.24 -0.91 11.42
CA ASP A 102 5.15 0.06 10.81
C ASP A 102 6.63 -0.37 10.91
N ALA A 103 6.93 -1.48 11.61
CA ALA A 103 8.28 -2.03 11.79
C ALA A 103 8.76 -2.88 10.59
#